data_AF-A0A6P1V6E1-F1
#
_entry.id   AF-A0A6P1V6E1-F1
#
_cell.length_a   1.000
_cell.length_b   1.000
_cell.length_c   1.000
_cell.angle_alpha   90.00
_cell.angle_beta   90.00
_cell.angle_gamma   90.00
#
_symmetry.space_group_name_H-M   'P 1'
#
loop_
_entity.id
_entity.type
_entity.pdbx_description
1 polymer ?
#
loop_
_entity_poly.entity_id
_entity_poly.type
_entity_poly.pdbx_seq_one_letter_code
_entity_poly.pdbx_strand_id
1 'polypeptide(L)'
;MPVENILNFNNEAGNYLYTPLPSAALEAKRTNSIRELSDQQMTGRYVRTGDMVNLVLENLPDGYEASAIIGFLPMWGNEQGQQEIALAEGENQFDSKQDGPLFVRITLPEGKQDSATKIAVRVKGGSPLPLYVDGETSANEWQAQLSAYSDAPFVQLFGKHSMITLPRDVYHSYPVIDPSETFAVIDRVLDLEDELAGFDDTQPTDVRSLLRQHFLVSFRTPKREQNAFYMYTTDQFIGMLEYNTQDLTNPERLREEWVIWHEVGHTHQQASWTWDSLMEISTNLFSLYVQEQMGKTNRLDVPQEDGTSPREKVEEYLRNRPPNYVSEIGKDNYNDNFIRLVMFDQLRLAYGWELITRIFKHYRMHPLLDDALQSEKVDNFIEVLCRISCNDLRPFLSRWQFHASYEANQKIDTMRLPVRDL
;
A
#
# COMPACT_ATOMS: atom_id res chain seq x y z
N MET A 1 -5.10 -29.36 14.94
CA MET A 1 -6.56 -29.60 15.03
C MET A 1 -7.19 -28.87 13.87
N PRO A 2 -8.10 -29.48 13.09
CA PRO A 2 -8.74 -28.77 11.99
C PRO A 2 -9.63 -27.70 12.59
N VAL A 3 -9.34 -26.44 12.25
CA VAL A 3 -10.19 -25.30 12.60
C VAL A 3 -11.52 -25.52 11.89
N GLU A 4 -12.61 -25.59 12.64
CA GLU A 4 -13.96 -25.68 12.10
C GLU A 4 -14.18 -24.55 11.09
N ASN A 5 -14.61 -24.91 9.87
CA ASN A 5 -15.12 -23.99 8.87
C ASN A 5 -16.37 -23.29 9.43
N ILE A 6 -16.18 -22.21 10.18
CA ILE A 6 -17.24 -21.26 10.46
C ILE A 6 -17.29 -20.34 9.26
N LEU A 7 -18.41 -20.36 8.54
CA LEU A 7 -18.75 -19.46 7.44
C LEU A 7 -18.46 -18.01 7.87
N ASN A 8 -17.31 -17.45 7.50
CA ASN A 8 -16.96 -16.09 7.89
C ASN A 8 -17.77 -15.06 7.09
N PHE A 9 -18.29 -15.47 5.92
CA PHE A 9 -19.10 -14.66 5.03
C PHE A 9 -20.30 -15.46 4.49
N ASN A 10 -21.52 -15.07 4.87
CA ASN A 10 -22.74 -15.46 4.18
C ASN A 10 -23.32 -14.23 3.49
N ASN A 11 -22.79 -13.93 2.30
CA ASN A 11 -23.15 -12.76 1.52
C ASN A 11 -24.64 -12.74 1.15
N GLU A 12 -25.22 -13.89 0.79
CA GLU A 12 -26.64 -13.99 0.44
C GLU A 12 -27.53 -13.56 1.62
N ALA A 13 -27.30 -14.13 2.81
CA ALA A 13 -28.06 -13.82 4.01
C ALA A 13 -27.67 -12.49 4.67
N GLY A 14 -26.54 -11.90 4.29
CA GLY A 14 -26.03 -10.67 4.88
C GLY A 14 -25.44 -10.86 6.27
N ASN A 15 -24.85 -12.02 6.55
CA ASN A 15 -24.27 -12.33 7.85
C ASN A 15 -22.75 -12.46 7.70
N TYR A 16 -22.00 -11.78 8.56
CA TYR A 16 -20.55 -11.71 8.52
C TYR A 16 -19.99 -11.87 9.93
N LEU A 17 -18.78 -12.40 10.04
CA LEU A 17 -18.06 -12.50 11.30
C LEU A 17 -16.69 -11.84 11.14
N TYR A 18 -16.54 -10.64 11.71
CA TYR A 18 -15.33 -9.84 11.55
C TYR A 18 -14.41 -9.90 12.75
N THR A 19 -13.11 -9.85 12.49
CA THR A 19 -12.12 -9.53 13.51
C THR A 19 -11.87 -8.02 13.47
N PRO A 20 -11.92 -7.32 14.62
CA PRO A 20 -11.54 -5.92 14.71
C PRO A 20 -10.08 -5.69 14.27
N LEU A 21 -9.82 -4.57 13.62
CA LEU A 21 -8.51 -4.20 13.05
C LEU A 21 -7.91 -3.01 13.82
N PRO A 22 -6.59 -2.75 13.78
CA PRO A 22 -6.09 -1.44 14.18
C PRO A 22 -6.74 -0.36 13.29
N SER A 23 -6.87 0.89 13.77
CA SER A 23 -7.30 1.97 12.87
C SER A 23 -6.19 2.29 11.87
N ALA A 24 -6.59 2.73 10.67
CA ALA A 24 -5.67 3.07 9.59
C ALA A 24 -4.58 4.07 10.03
N ALA A 25 -4.98 5.14 10.73
CA ALA A 25 -4.07 6.17 11.23
C ALA A 25 -3.10 5.68 12.31
N LEU A 26 -3.58 4.88 13.29
CA LEU A 26 -2.71 4.34 14.34
C LEU A 26 -1.69 3.34 13.77
N GLU A 27 -2.11 2.58 12.76
CA GLU A 27 -1.25 1.63 12.10
C GLU A 27 -0.19 2.30 11.23
N ALA A 28 -0.55 3.35 10.47
CA ALA A 28 0.40 4.17 9.72
C ALA A 28 1.43 4.80 10.68
N LYS A 29 1.00 5.29 11.84
CA LYS A 29 1.91 5.80 12.89
C LYS A 29 2.86 4.71 13.41
N ARG A 30 2.36 3.51 13.71
CA ARG A 30 3.18 2.39 14.21
C ARG A 30 4.24 1.94 13.20
N THR A 31 3.85 1.87 11.94
CA THR A 31 4.72 1.46 10.82
C THR A 31 5.60 2.61 10.30
N ASN A 32 5.34 3.83 10.79
CA ASN A 32 5.89 5.09 10.32
C ASN A 32 5.60 5.35 8.83
N SER A 33 4.55 4.75 8.26
CA SER A 33 4.21 4.87 6.84
C SER A 33 3.66 6.25 6.45
N ILE A 34 3.91 6.68 5.21
CA ILE A 34 3.35 7.92 4.64
C ILE A 34 1.91 7.78 4.13
N ARG A 35 1.44 6.54 3.95
CA ARG A 35 0.08 6.20 3.51
C ARG A 35 -0.59 5.30 4.52
N GLU A 36 -1.90 5.46 4.62
CA GLU A 36 -2.75 4.54 5.35
C GLU A 36 -3.08 3.30 4.52
N LEU A 37 -2.99 2.10 5.12
CA LEU A 37 -3.63 0.91 4.58
C LEU A 37 -5.12 0.90 4.94
N SER A 38 -5.92 0.07 4.26
CA SER A 38 -7.35 0.02 4.50
C SER A 38 -7.71 -0.77 5.75
N ASP A 39 -8.50 -0.14 6.63
CA ASP A 39 -9.15 -0.73 7.81
C ASP A 39 -10.62 -1.13 7.56
N GLN A 40 -11.04 -1.11 6.30
CA GLN A 40 -12.39 -1.47 5.88
C GLN A 40 -12.53 -2.99 5.66
N GLN A 41 -13.71 -3.51 5.99
CA GLN A 41 -14.11 -4.90 5.75
C GLN A 41 -15.31 -4.93 4.81
N MET A 42 -15.27 -5.78 3.78
CA MET A 42 -16.27 -5.84 2.71
C MET A 42 -17.57 -6.49 3.18
N THR A 43 -18.72 -5.89 2.90
CA THR A 43 -20.01 -6.56 3.13
C THR A 43 -20.58 -7.24 1.88
N GLY A 44 -20.05 -7.00 0.68
CA GLY A 44 -20.70 -7.53 -0.53
C GLY A 44 -22.11 -6.96 -0.76
N ARG A 45 -22.42 -5.79 -0.19
CA ARG A 45 -23.68 -5.05 -0.39
C ARG A 45 -23.43 -3.75 -1.13
N TYR A 46 -24.38 -3.35 -1.96
CA TYR A 46 -24.45 -2.05 -2.60
C TYR A 46 -25.73 -1.35 -2.19
N VAL A 47 -25.62 -0.08 -1.85
CA VAL A 47 -26.75 0.76 -1.47
C VAL A 47 -26.88 1.92 -2.45
N ARG A 48 -28.12 2.31 -2.70
CA ARG A 48 -28.48 3.52 -3.47
C ARG A 48 -28.87 4.63 -2.51
N THR A 49 -28.73 5.86 -2.98
CA THR A 49 -29.24 7.04 -2.30
C THR A 49 -30.73 6.86 -1.97
N GLY A 50 -31.10 7.01 -0.71
CA GLY A 50 -32.45 6.79 -0.19
C GLY A 50 -32.74 5.36 0.27
N ASP A 51 -31.84 4.40 0.07
CA ASP A 51 -31.99 3.07 0.66
C ASP A 51 -31.87 3.17 2.19
N MET A 52 -32.81 2.52 2.89
CA MET A 52 -32.70 2.28 4.33
C MET A 52 -31.89 1.02 4.57
N VAL A 53 -30.86 1.12 5.41
CA VAL A 53 -30.03 0.00 5.87
C VAL A 53 -30.32 -0.26 7.33
N ASN A 54 -30.49 -1.53 7.68
CA ASN A 54 -30.55 -2.01 9.05
C ASN A 54 -29.35 -2.95 9.29
N LEU A 55 -28.45 -2.54 10.16
CA LEU A 55 -27.22 -3.25 10.50
C LEU A 55 -27.22 -3.59 11.98
N VAL A 56 -27.10 -4.88 12.30
CA VAL A 56 -27.00 -5.36 13.67
C VAL A 56 -25.56 -5.77 13.97
N LEU A 57 -24.98 -5.22 15.03
CA LEU A 57 -23.71 -5.65 15.60
C LEU A 57 -23.98 -6.49 16.85
N GLU A 58 -23.24 -7.58 17.01
CA GLU A 58 -23.25 -8.40 18.22
C GLU A 58 -21.82 -8.68 18.70
N ASN A 59 -21.65 -8.55 20.02
CA ASN A 59 -20.41 -8.75 20.76
C ASN A 59 -19.36 -7.62 20.58
N LEU A 60 -19.77 -6.39 20.26
CA LEU A 60 -18.87 -5.23 20.23
C LEU A 60 -18.38 -4.90 21.66
N PRO A 61 -17.08 -5.07 21.97
CA PRO A 61 -16.57 -4.79 23.31
C PRO A 61 -16.50 -3.29 23.59
N ASP A 62 -16.56 -2.94 24.88
CA ASP A 62 -16.37 -1.55 25.31
C ASP A 62 -15.03 -0.97 24.83
N GLY A 63 -15.08 0.26 24.32
CA GLY A 63 -13.92 1.00 23.80
C GLY A 63 -13.55 0.69 22.35
N TYR A 64 -14.20 -0.29 21.71
CA TYR A 64 -14.04 -0.53 20.28
C TYR A 64 -14.93 0.45 19.52
N GLU A 65 -14.47 0.88 18.35
CA GLU A 65 -15.25 1.75 17.47
C GLU A 65 -15.75 0.94 16.28
N ALA A 66 -16.98 1.22 15.85
CA ALA A 66 -17.55 0.60 14.66
C ALA A 66 -18.25 1.65 13.80
N SER A 67 -18.13 1.53 12.48
CA SER A 67 -18.78 2.41 11.51
C SER A 67 -19.19 1.65 10.25
N ALA A 68 -20.32 2.04 9.67
CA ALA A 68 -20.71 1.70 8.32
C ALA A 68 -20.15 2.76 7.37
N ILE A 69 -19.51 2.32 6.29
CA ILE A 69 -18.92 3.18 5.26
C ILE A 69 -19.60 2.90 3.93
N ILE A 70 -20.12 3.92 3.27
CA ILE A 70 -20.75 3.81 1.95
C ILE A 70 -19.90 4.57 0.94
N GLY A 71 -19.44 3.89 -0.11
CA GLY A 71 -18.61 4.48 -1.16
C GLY A 71 -17.12 4.41 -0.85
N PHE A 72 -16.36 5.39 -1.35
CA PHE A 72 -14.89 5.40 -1.30
C PHE A 72 -14.39 6.78 -0.89
N LEU A 73 -13.15 6.83 -0.41
CA LEU A 73 -12.41 8.08 -0.28
C LEU A 73 -12.27 8.82 -1.63
N PRO A 74 -11.96 10.13 -1.61
CA PRO A 74 -11.76 10.92 -2.82
C PRO A 74 -10.79 10.26 -3.80
N MET A 75 -11.16 10.30 -5.09
CA MET A 75 -10.34 9.79 -6.18
C MET A 75 -9.52 10.92 -6.80
N TRP A 76 -8.49 10.59 -7.59
CA TRP A 76 -7.65 11.61 -8.21
C TRP A 76 -8.50 12.64 -9.00
N GLY A 77 -8.35 13.92 -8.64
CA GLY A 77 -9.07 15.03 -9.26
C GLY A 77 -10.58 15.08 -8.97
N ASN A 78 -11.07 14.33 -7.97
CA ASN A 78 -12.48 14.29 -7.58
C ASN A 78 -12.64 14.29 -6.05
N GLU A 79 -13.31 15.31 -5.51
CA GLU A 79 -13.48 15.52 -4.06
C GLU A 79 -14.61 14.69 -3.42
N GLN A 80 -15.39 13.94 -4.20
CA GLN A 80 -16.48 13.13 -3.66
C GLN A 80 -15.94 11.99 -2.80
N GLY A 81 -16.11 12.12 -1.48
CA GLY A 81 -15.73 11.11 -0.49
C GLY A 81 -16.80 10.07 -0.17
N GLN A 82 -16.60 9.42 0.98
CA GLN A 82 -17.47 8.38 1.52
C GLN A 82 -18.46 8.95 2.55
N GLN A 83 -19.58 8.26 2.76
CA GLN A 83 -20.46 8.50 3.89
C GLN A 83 -20.06 7.55 5.02
N GLU A 84 -19.83 8.08 6.21
CA GLU A 84 -19.50 7.32 7.41
C GLU A 84 -20.62 7.47 8.44
N ILE A 85 -21.04 6.36 9.02
CA ILE A 85 -22.09 6.29 10.04
C ILE A 85 -21.55 5.51 11.22
N ALA A 86 -21.43 6.16 12.38
CA ALA A 86 -21.07 5.48 13.62
C ALA A 86 -22.11 4.40 13.98
N LEU A 87 -21.64 3.23 14.38
CA LEU A 87 -22.45 2.09 14.78
C LEU A 87 -22.25 1.82 16.28
N ALA A 88 -23.31 1.35 16.93
CA ALA A 88 -23.29 0.84 18.30
C ALA A 88 -23.62 -0.66 18.33
N GLU A 89 -23.32 -1.31 19.45
CA GLU A 89 -23.81 -2.67 19.74
C GLU A 89 -25.35 -2.73 19.58
N GLY A 90 -25.84 -3.80 18.96
CA GLY A 90 -27.25 -3.98 18.67
C GLY A 90 -27.68 -3.42 17.31
N GLU A 91 -28.93 -2.98 17.22
CA GLU A 91 -29.58 -2.56 15.97
C GLU A 91 -29.26 -1.10 15.61
N ASN A 92 -28.79 -0.88 14.37
CA ASN A 92 -28.50 0.42 13.81
C ASN A 92 -29.29 0.60 12.51
N GLN A 93 -30.03 1.70 12.41
CA GLN A 93 -30.82 2.03 11.21
C GLN A 93 -30.39 3.39 10.66
N PHE A 94 -30.09 3.45 9.36
CA PHE A 94 -29.69 4.68 8.71
C PHE A 94 -30.08 4.70 7.23
N ASP A 95 -30.27 5.91 6.71
CA ASP A 95 -30.49 6.13 5.28
C ASP A 95 -29.16 6.35 4.57
N SER A 96 -29.02 5.75 3.39
CA SER A 96 -27.92 6.04 2.50
C SER A 96 -28.12 7.40 1.83
N LYS A 97 -27.13 8.27 1.92
CA LYS A 97 -27.09 9.61 1.28
C LYS A 97 -26.33 9.59 -0.04
N GLN A 98 -25.74 8.46 -0.39
CA GLN A 98 -25.05 8.29 -1.67
C GLN A 98 -25.04 6.84 -2.16
N ASP A 99 -24.66 6.69 -3.41
CA ASP A 99 -24.52 5.41 -4.07
C ASP A 99 -23.13 4.81 -3.80
N GLY A 100 -23.07 3.53 -3.46
CA GLY A 100 -21.79 2.83 -3.31
C GLY A 100 -21.87 1.46 -2.66
N PRO A 101 -20.77 0.68 -2.75
CA PRO A 101 -20.59 -0.48 -1.89
C PRO A 101 -20.61 -0.07 -0.41
N LEU A 102 -21.16 -0.95 0.42
CA LEU A 102 -21.17 -0.83 1.87
C LEU A 102 -20.00 -1.63 2.44
N PHE A 103 -19.20 -0.98 3.27
CA PHE A 103 -18.15 -1.58 4.08
C PHE A 103 -18.47 -1.38 5.57
N VAL A 104 -17.79 -2.16 6.40
CA VAL A 104 -17.81 -2.02 7.85
C VAL A 104 -16.38 -1.80 8.33
N ARG A 105 -16.18 -0.78 9.15
CA ARG A 105 -14.95 -0.53 9.89
C ARG A 105 -15.20 -0.90 11.33
N ILE A 106 -14.36 -1.77 11.91
CA ILE A 106 -14.41 -2.10 13.34
C ILE A 106 -12.97 -2.05 13.84
N THR A 107 -12.69 -1.11 14.75
CA THR A 107 -11.34 -0.81 15.18
C THR A 107 -11.09 -1.10 16.66
N LEU A 108 -9.88 -1.55 16.93
CA LEU A 108 -9.33 -1.77 18.27
C LEU A 108 -9.00 -0.42 18.94
N PRO A 109 -9.10 -0.30 20.27
CA PRO A 109 -8.51 0.81 21.01
C PRO A 109 -6.99 0.88 20.80
N GLU A 110 -6.41 2.09 20.88
CA GLU A 110 -4.97 2.28 20.77
C GLU A 110 -4.17 1.41 21.75
N GLY A 111 -3.10 0.79 21.28
CA GLY A 111 -2.23 -0.08 22.07
C GLY A 111 -2.79 -1.48 22.35
N LYS A 112 -4.00 -1.80 21.88
CA LYS A 112 -4.57 -3.16 21.99
C LYS A 112 -4.17 -4.02 20.79
N GLN A 113 -3.84 -5.28 21.06
CA GLN A 113 -3.74 -6.34 20.06
C GLN A 113 -4.79 -7.41 20.39
N ASP A 114 -5.67 -7.71 19.45
CA ASP A 114 -6.73 -8.70 19.65
C ASP A 114 -7.12 -9.37 18.33
N SER A 115 -6.76 -10.65 18.21
CA SER A 115 -7.13 -11.51 17.08
C SER A 115 -8.21 -12.53 17.44
N ALA A 116 -8.62 -12.60 18.71
CA ALA A 116 -9.56 -13.59 19.22
C ALA A 116 -11.00 -13.10 19.19
N THR A 117 -11.21 -11.79 19.37
CA THR A 117 -12.55 -11.19 19.32
C THR A 117 -13.15 -11.32 17.91
N LYS A 118 -14.42 -11.74 17.88
CA LYS A 118 -15.22 -11.88 16.68
C LYS A 118 -16.53 -11.10 16.87
N ILE A 119 -16.82 -10.21 15.93
CA ILE A 119 -18.03 -9.38 15.92
C ILE A 119 -18.95 -9.92 14.85
N ALA A 120 -20.14 -10.35 15.24
CA ALA A 120 -21.15 -10.77 14.28
C ALA A 120 -21.85 -9.53 13.73
N VAL A 121 -21.92 -9.44 12.41
CA VAL A 121 -22.54 -8.32 11.69
C VAL A 121 -23.64 -8.87 10.79
N ARG A 122 -24.83 -8.32 10.92
CA ARG A 122 -25.99 -8.71 10.10
C ARG A 122 -26.52 -7.49 9.37
N VAL A 123 -26.50 -7.51 8.05
CA VAL A 123 -26.94 -6.40 7.20
C VAL A 123 -28.24 -6.77 6.48
N LYS A 124 -29.26 -5.94 6.65
CA LYS A 124 -30.51 -5.95 5.88
C LYS A 124 -30.65 -4.63 5.13
N GLY A 125 -31.09 -4.71 3.88
CA GLY A 125 -31.11 -3.57 2.97
C GLY A 125 -29.91 -3.56 2.03
N GLY A 126 -29.96 -2.70 1.02
CA GLY A 126 -29.06 -2.78 -0.12
C GLY A 126 -29.29 -4.03 -1.00
N SER A 127 -28.62 -4.05 -2.14
CA SER A 127 -28.60 -5.18 -3.07
C SER A 127 -27.28 -5.95 -2.92
N PRO A 128 -27.26 -7.28 -3.07
CA PRO A 128 -26.02 -8.05 -3.09
C PRO A 128 -25.11 -7.67 -4.28
N LEU A 129 -23.80 -7.71 -4.04
CA LEU A 129 -22.72 -7.67 -5.02
C LEU A 129 -22.12 -9.09 -5.16
N PRO A 130 -21.62 -9.48 -6.35
CA PRO A 130 -20.71 -10.61 -6.45
C PRO A 130 -19.49 -10.40 -5.54
N LEU A 131 -19.28 -11.32 -4.60
CA LEU A 131 -18.16 -11.32 -3.67
C LEU A 131 -17.42 -12.65 -3.74
N TYR A 132 -16.17 -12.61 -4.20
CA TYR A 132 -15.24 -13.73 -4.06
C TYR A 132 -14.44 -13.56 -2.76
N VAL A 133 -14.41 -14.59 -1.91
CA VAL A 133 -13.58 -14.64 -0.71
C VAL A 133 -12.50 -15.71 -0.92
N ASP A 134 -11.24 -15.30 -0.89
CA ASP A 134 -10.14 -16.22 -1.18
C ASP A 134 -10.04 -17.36 -0.16
N GLY A 135 -9.82 -18.58 -0.65
CA GLY A 135 -9.83 -19.80 0.15
C GLY A 135 -11.21 -20.29 0.60
N GLU A 136 -12.28 -19.49 0.48
CA GLU A 136 -13.65 -19.87 0.87
C GLU A 136 -14.58 -20.07 -0.34
N THR A 137 -14.54 -19.17 -1.33
CA THR A 137 -15.44 -19.21 -2.50
C THR A 137 -14.91 -20.14 -3.58
N SER A 138 -15.66 -21.19 -3.90
CA SER A 138 -15.32 -22.07 -5.03
C SER A 138 -15.56 -21.41 -6.39
N ALA A 139 -14.92 -21.91 -7.44
CA ALA A 139 -15.12 -21.40 -8.80
C ALA A 139 -16.59 -21.47 -9.27
N ASN A 140 -17.33 -22.51 -8.87
CA ASN A 140 -18.75 -22.65 -9.21
C ASN A 140 -19.62 -21.65 -8.46
N GLU A 141 -19.37 -21.42 -7.17
CA GLU A 141 -20.07 -20.39 -6.38
C GLU A 141 -19.76 -19.00 -6.93
N TRP A 142 -18.51 -18.76 -7.35
CA TRP A 142 -18.11 -17.51 -7.95
C TRP A 142 -18.90 -17.22 -9.24
N GLN A 143 -18.96 -18.19 -10.16
CA GLN A 143 -19.76 -18.06 -11.39
C GLN A 143 -21.26 -17.93 -11.11
N ALA A 144 -21.77 -18.62 -10.09
CA ALA A 144 -23.15 -18.49 -9.65
C ALA A 144 -23.46 -17.08 -9.13
N GLN A 145 -22.58 -16.48 -8.31
CA GLN A 145 -22.74 -15.11 -7.83
C GLN A 145 -22.68 -14.09 -8.98
N LEU A 146 -21.71 -14.23 -9.89
CA LEU A 146 -21.59 -13.36 -11.06
C LEU A 146 -22.83 -13.37 -11.95
N SER A 147 -23.50 -14.53 -12.03
CA SER A 147 -24.74 -14.73 -12.79
C SER A 147 -25.97 -14.22 -12.03
N ALA A 148 -26.09 -14.54 -10.74
CA ALA A 148 -27.23 -14.17 -9.91
C ALA A 148 -27.31 -12.65 -9.69
N TYR A 149 -26.17 -11.98 -9.65
CA TYR A 149 -26.06 -10.54 -9.42
C TYR A 149 -25.47 -9.84 -10.66
N SER A 150 -25.99 -10.17 -11.85
CA SER A 150 -25.49 -9.66 -13.12
C SER A 150 -25.59 -8.13 -13.26
N ASP A 151 -26.59 -7.55 -12.60
CA ASP A 151 -26.92 -6.12 -12.67
C ASP A 151 -26.29 -5.31 -11.52
N ALA A 152 -25.47 -5.98 -10.69
CA ALA A 152 -24.73 -5.31 -9.63
C ALA A 152 -23.71 -4.33 -10.23
N PRO A 153 -23.58 -3.10 -9.70
CA PRO A 153 -22.69 -2.08 -10.27
C PRO A 153 -21.21 -2.35 -10.02
N PHE A 154 -20.88 -3.23 -9.08
CA PHE A 154 -19.51 -3.58 -8.71
C PHE A 154 -19.34 -5.09 -8.56
N VAL A 155 -18.09 -5.51 -8.62
CA VAL A 155 -17.60 -6.84 -8.26
C VAL A 155 -16.54 -6.64 -7.16
N GLN A 156 -16.61 -7.45 -6.10
CA GLN A 156 -15.66 -7.42 -5.00
C GLN A 156 -14.92 -8.75 -4.86
N LEU A 157 -13.62 -8.67 -4.57
CA LEU A 157 -12.79 -9.80 -4.22
C LEU A 157 -12.07 -9.48 -2.91
N PHE A 158 -12.09 -10.41 -1.97
CA PHE A 158 -11.56 -10.22 -0.63
C PHE A 158 -10.53 -11.30 -0.30
N GLY A 159 -9.32 -10.87 0.00
CA GLY A 159 -8.20 -11.73 0.42
C GLY A 159 -7.75 -11.41 1.84
N LYS A 160 -6.71 -12.12 2.28
CA LYS A 160 -6.15 -11.96 3.62
C LYS A 160 -5.46 -10.61 3.80
N HIS A 161 -4.60 -10.23 2.86
CA HIS A 161 -3.77 -9.02 2.91
C HIS A 161 -4.15 -7.96 1.87
N SER A 162 -5.08 -8.28 0.97
CA SER A 162 -5.52 -7.38 -0.07
C SER A 162 -7.00 -7.56 -0.41
N MET A 163 -7.57 -6.56 -1.08
CA MET A 163 -8.92 -6.61 -1.59
C MET A 163 -9.03 -5.81 -2.90
N ILE A 164 -9.98 -6.19 -3.75
CA ILE A 164 -10.16 -5.61 -5.08
C ILE A 164 -11.63 -5.22 -5.25
N THR A 165 -11.90 -4.00 -5.68
CA THR A 165 -13.25 -3.56 -6.08
C THR A 165 -13.23 -3.03 -7.50
N LEU A 166 -14.00 -3.65 -8.39
CA LEU A 166 -14.07 -3.28 -9.81
C LEU A 166 -15.50 -2.86 -10.16
N PRO A 167 -15.71 -1.75 -10.90
CA PRO A 167 -16.97 -1.51 -11.59
C PRO A 167 -17.32 -2.70 -12.49
N ARG A 168 -18.62 -3.01 -12.62
CA ARG A 168 -19.09 -4.21 -13.32
C ARG A 168 -18.75 -4.21 -14.80
N ASP A 169 -18.83 -3.06 -15.46
CA ASP A 169 -18.43 -2.86 -16.85
C ASP A 169 -16.92 -3.09 -17.05
N VAL A 170 -16.09 -2.61 -16.13
CA VAL A 170 -14.64 -2.87 -16.16
C VAL A 170 -14.33 -4.35 -15.95
N TYR A 171 -15.00 -5.02 -15.00
CA TYR A 171 -14.86 -6.46 -14.81
C TYR A 171 -15.28 -7.26 -16.05
N HIS A 172 -16.31 -6.80 -16.78
CA HIS A 172 -16.70 -7.44 -18.04
C HIS A 172 -15.63 -7.31 -19.13
N SER A 173 -14.97 -6.15 -19.22
CA SER A 173 -13.89 -5.90 -20.19
C SER A 173 -12.59 -6.62 -19.80
N TYR A 174 -12.27 -6.66 -18.51
CA TYR A 174 -11.02 -7.20 -17.96
C TYR A 174 -11.30 -8.09 -16.73
N PRO A 175 -11.91 -9.27 -16.93
CA PRO A 175 -12.27 -10.14 -15.82
C PRO A 175 -11.04 -10.63 -15.07
N VAL A 176 -11.19 -10.84 -13.77
CA VAL A 176 -10.18 -11.57 -12.97
C VAL A 176 -10.17 -13.02 -13.45
N ILE A 177 -9.12 -13.39 -14.19
CA ILE A 177 -9.01 -14.67 -14.91
C ILE A 177 -9.03 -15.83 -13.92
N ASP A 178 -8.23 -15.72 -12.87
CA ASP A 178 -8.13 -16.68 -11.78
C ASP A 178 -8.01 -15.90 -10.46
N PRO A 179 -9.12 -15.70 -9.73
CA PRO A 179 -9.12 -14.98 -8.47
C PRO A 179 -8.12 -15.51 -7.44
N SER A 180 -7.96 -16.83 -7.34
CA SER A 180 -7.08 -17.45 -6.35
C SER A 180 -5.62 -17.22 -6.72
N GLU A 181 -5.27 -17.43 -7.99
CA GLU A 181 -3.91 -17.16 -8.45
C GLU A 181 -3.58 -15.65 -8.42
N THR A 182 -4.55 -14.78 -8.72
CA THR A 182 -4.37 -13.32 -8.56
C THR A 182 -4.00 -12.98 -7.12
N PHE A 183 -4.73 -13.48 -6.12
CA PHE A 183 -4.38 -13.23 -4.71
C PHE A 183 -3.04 -13.86 -4.33
N ALA A 184 -2.73 -15.07 -4.79
CA ALA A 184 -1.44 -15.70 -4.52
C ALA A 184 -0.26 -14.84 -5.02
N VAL A 185 -0.40 -14.20 -6.19
CA VAL A 185 0.61 -13.28 -6.72
C VAL A 185 0.67 -11.98 -5.91
N ILE A 186 -0.47 -11.37 -5.57
CA ILE A 186 -0.51 -10.15 -4.74
C ILE A 186 0.13 -10.40 -3.38
N ASP A 187 -0.25 -11.49 -2.71
CA ASP A 187 0.27 -11.86 -1.40
C ASP A 187 1.78 -12.12 -1.47
N ARG A 188 2.29 -12.73 -2.56
CA ARG A 188 3.73 -12.88 -2.75
C ARG A 188 4.45 -11.54 -2.90
N VAL A 189 3.88 -10.56 -3.61
CA VAL A 189 4.45 -9.22 -3.71
C VAL A 189 4.47 -8.55 -2.34
N LEU A 190 3.34 -8.56 -1.62
CA LEU A 190 3.25 -7.98 -0.28
C LEU A 190 4.23 -8.64 0.69
N ASP A 191 4.36 -9.96 0.68
CA ASP A 191 5.33 -10.68 1.53
C ASP A 191 6.77 -10.23 1.28
N LEU A 192 7.15 -10.02 0.02
CA LEU A 192 8.49 -9.57 -0.35
C LEU A 192 8.74 -8.12 0.06
N GLU A 193 7.76 -7.25 -0.11
CA GLU A 193 7.89 -5.85 0.32
C GLU A 193 7.92 -5.73 1.85
N ASP A 194 7.10 -6.52 2.55
CA ASP A 194 7.12 -6.63 4.00
C ASP A 194 8.47 -7.16 4.51
N GLU A 195 9.08 -8.13 3.81
CA GLU A 195 10.42 -8.65 4.10
C GLU A 195 11.47 -7.53 3.97
N LEU A 196 11.46 -6.75 2.88
CA LEU A 196 12.38 -5.62 2.72
C LEU A 196 12.17 -4.57 3.81
N ALA A 197 10.92 -4.26 4.13
CA ALA A 197 10.55 -3.35 5.22
C ALA A 197 10.90 -3.93 6.60
N GLY A 198 11.28 -5.20 6.72
CA GLY A 198 11.70 -5.83 7.96
C GLY A 198 10.56 -6.16 8.91
N PHE A 199 9.37 -6.45 8.41
CA PHE A 199 8.27 -6.98 9.21
C PHE A 199 8.47 -8.47 9.48
N ASP A 200 9.33 -8.80 10.46
CA ASP A 200 9.77 -10.16 10.78
C ASP A 200 9.32 -10.63 12.18
N ASP A 201 8.38 -9.92 12.80
CA ASP A 201 7.82 -10.21 14.12
C ASP A 201 8.84 -10.25 15.27
N THR A 202 10.07 -9.78 15.07
CA THR A 202 11.11 -9.80 16.13
C THR A 202 10.84 -8.83 17.27
N GLN A 203 10.03 -7.80 17.03
CA GLN A 203 9.58 -6.82 18.02
C GLN A 203 8.13 -6.38 17.72
N PRO A 204 7.38 -5.83 18.68
CA PRO A 204 6.00 -5.38 18.45
C PRO A 204 5.83 -4.35 17.31
N THR A 205 6.82 -3.50 17.10
CA THR A 205 6.87 -2.52 15.99
C THR A 205 7.15 -3.16 14.63
N ASP A 206 7.75 -4.35 14.61
CA ASP A 206 8.10 -5.12 13.41
C ASP A 206 7.06 -6.21 13.08
N VAL A 207 5.92 -6.22 13.77
CA VAL A 207 4.80 -7.09 13.42
C VAL A 207 4.14 -6.58 12.13
N ARG A 208 3.86 -7.49 11.21
CA ARG A 208 3.16 -7.17 9.95
C ARG A 208 1.78 -6.56 10.21
N SER A 209 1.36 -5.63 9.36
CA SER A 209 0.02 -5.07 9.45
C SER A 209 -1.08 -6.11 9.24
N LEU A 210 -2.19 -5.95 9.98
CA LEU A 210 -3.43 -6.67 9.75
C LEU A 210 -4.34 -5.96 8.74
N LEU A 211 -3.97 -4.75 8.32
CA LEU A 211 -4.70 -3.96 7.33
C LEU A 211 -4.44 -4.47 5.92
N ARG A 212 -5.27 -4.02 4.97
CA ARG A 212 -5.24 -4.54 3.60
C ARG A 212 -4.84 -3.48 2.59
N GLN A 213 -4.15 -3.93 1.56
CA GLN A 213 -4.04 -3.20 0.30
C GLN A 213 -5.37 -3.25 -0.44
N HIS A 214 -5.98 -2.10 -0.73
CA HIS A 214 -7.18 -2.04 -1.57
C HIS A 214 -6.82 -1.60 -2.98
N PHE A 215 -7.12 -2.42 -3.98
CA PHE A 215 -7.04 -2.05 -5.39
C PHE A 215 -8.41 -1.63 -5.91
N LEU A 216 -8.48 -0.47 -6.55
CA LEU A 216 -9.72 0.16 -6.99
C LEU A 216 -9.54 0.80 -8.37
N VAL A 217 -10.55 0.70 -9.22
CA VAL A 217 -10.61 1.53 -10.44
C VAL A 217 -11.05 2.94 -10.07
N SER A 218 -10.29 3.93 -10.49
CA SER A 218 -10.54 5.35 -10.24
C SER A 218 -11.63 5.93 -11.17
N PHE A 219 -12.81 5.31 -11.16
CA PHE A 219 -13.91 5.59 -12.10
C PHE A 219 -14.51 7.01 -11.95
N ARG A 220 -14.26 7.71 -10.84
CA ARG A 220 -14.70 9.11 -10.63
C ARG A 220 -13.69 10.14 -11.12
N THR A 221 -12.48 9.72 -11.52
CA THR A 221 -11.45 10.64 -12.03
C THR A 221 -11.92 11.29 -13.34
N PRO A 222 -11.97 12.64 -13.40
CA PRO A 222 -12.37 13.33 -14.61
C PRO A 222 -11.44 13.01 -15.78
N LYS A 223 -11.98 12.86 -16.99
CA LYS A 223 -11.19 12.53 -18.20
C LYS A 223 -9.96 13.44 -18.42
N ARG A 224 -10.05 14.73 -18.07
CA ARG A 224 -8.94 15.69 -18.19
C ARG A 224 -7.74 15.37 -17.29
N GLU A 225 -7.97 14.63 -16.20
CA GLU A 225 -6.97 14.25 -15.21
C GLU A 225 -6.37 12.85 -15.47
N GLN A 226 -7.03 12.01 -16.29
CA GLN A 226 -6.62 10.61 -16.49
C GLN A 226 -5.28 10.46 -17.21
N ASN A 227 -4.79 11.49 -17.89
CA ASN A 227 -3.45 11.48 -18.50
C ASN A 227 -2.34 11.85 -17.50
N ALA A 228 -2.68 12.21 -16.26
CA ALA A 228 -1.71 12.62 -15.24
C ALA A 228 -1.07 11.43 -14.51
N PHE A 229 -1.64 10.24 -14.63
CA PHE A 229 -1.16 9.04 -13.94
C PHE A 229 -1.49 7.78 -14.73
N TYR A 230 -0.79 6.70 -14.41
CA TYR A 230 -1.14 5.36 -14.87
C TYR A 230 -1.83 4.60 -13.74
N MET A 231 -1.18 4.51 -12.58
CA MET A 231 -1.77 4.16 -11.29
C MET A 231 -1.35 5.22 -10.26
N TYR A 232 -1.96 5.19 -9.08
CA TYR A 232 -1.54 6.04 -7.97
C TYR A 232 -1.87 5.39 -6.63
N THR A 233 -1.11 5.75 -5.60
CA THR A 233 -1.35 5.35 -4.22
C THR A 233 -1.79 6.53 -3.39
N THR A 234 -2.86 6.36 -2.63
CA THR A 234 -3.36 7.31 -1.63
C THR A 234 -3.73 6.56 -0.36
N ASP A 235 -4.17 7.28 0.66
CA ASP A 235 -4.69 6.66 1.86
C ASP A 235 -5.82 5.67 1.54
N GLN A 236 -5.64 4.46 2.07
CA GLN A 236 -6.53 3.30 2.05
C GLN A 236 -6.73 2.62 0.70
N PHE A 237 -6.23 3.14 -0.43
CA PHE A 237 -6.32 2.43 -1.72
C PHE A 237 -5.27 2.83 -2.77
N ILE A 238 -5.02 1.90 -3.69
CA ILE A 238 -4.33 2.10 -4.96
C ILE A 238 -5.38 2.25 -6.06
N GLY A 239 -5.34 3.38 -6.76
CA GLY A 239 -6.22 3.72 -7.87
C GLY A 239 -5.59 3.36 -9.21
N MET A 240 -6.38 2.76 -10.10
CA MET A 240 -5.99 2.47 -11.49
C MET A 240 -7.05 2.95 -12.49
N LEU A 241 -6.68 3.02 -13.76
CA LEU A 241 -7.60 3.37 -14.84
C LEU A 241 -8.28 2.09 -15.38
N GLU A 242 -9.39 2.26 -16.09
CA GLU A 242 -10.09 1.11 -16.67
C GLU A 242 -9.18 0.31 -17.61
N TYR A 243 -8.44 0.98 -18.50
CA TYR A 243 -7.68 0.31 -19.55
C TYR A 243 -6.43 -0.44 -19.06
N ASN A 244 -5.93 -0.13 -17.86
CA ASN A 244 -4.77 -0.84 -17.26
C ASN A 244 -5.18 -1.80 -16.14
N THR A 245 -6.48 -2.01 -15.92
CA THR A 245 -6.97 -2.98 -14.94
C THR A 245 -6.49 -4.42 -15.23
N GLN A 246 -6.19 -4.75 -16.49
CA GLN A 246 -5.68 -6.07 -16.87
C GLN A 246 -4.33 -6.42 -16.22
N ASP A 247 -3.55 -5.41 -15.82
CA ASP A 247 -2.27 -5.58 -15.11
C ASP A 247 -2.47 -6.26 -13.75
N LEU A 248 -3.62 -5.99 -13.11
CA LEU A 248 -4.04 -6.61 -11.86
C LEU A 248 -4.79 -7.92 -12.10
N THR A 249 -5.70 -7.95 -13.08
CA THR A 249 -6.68 -9.04 -13.21
C THR A 249 -6.17 -10.26 -13.97
N ASN A 250 -4.99 -10.17 -14.59
CA ASN A 250 -4.28 -11.29 -15.20
C ASN A 250 -3.03 -11.65 -14.36
N PRO A 251 -3.01 -12.81 -13.67
CA PRO A 251 -1.86 -13.21 -12.86
C PRO A 251 -0.53 -13.33 -13.62
N GLU A 252 -0.56 -13.71 -14.91
CA GLU A 252 0.67 -13.77 -15.72
C GLU A 252 1.28 -12.39 -15.93
N ARG A 253 0.43 -11.39 -16.18
CA ARG A 253 0.86 -10.00 -16.28
C ARG A 253 1.35 -9.52 -14.93
N LEU A 254 0.52 -9.63 -13.89
CA LEU A 254 0.80 -9.14 -12.54
C LEU A 254 2.19 -9.55 -11.99
N ARG A 255 2.69 -10.75 -12.33
CA ARG A 255 4.04 -11.22 -12.00
C ARG A 255 5.19 -10.49 -12.70
N GLU A 256 4.88 -9.58 -13.62
CA GLU A 256 5.82 -8.76 -14.40
C GLU A 256 5.53 -7.25 -14.23
N GLU A 257 4.40 -6.86 -13.64
CA GLU A 257 3.93 -5.46 -13.65
C GLU A 257 4.62 -4.62 -12.56
N TRP A 258 5.77 -4.04 -12.93
CA TRP A 258 6.55 -3.12 -12.08
C TRP A 258 5.71 -2.03 -11.43
N VAL A 259 4.73 -1.47 -12.16
CA VAL A 259 3.89 -0.38 -11.65
C VAL A 259 3.13 -0.84 -10.41
N ILE A 260 2.61 -2.07 -10.39
CA ILE A 260 1.85 -2.54 -9.23
C ILE A 260 2.79 -2.69 -8.02
N TRP A 261 4.00 -3.21 -8.20
CA TRP A 261 5.00 -3.28 -7.11
C TRP A 261 5.43 -1.87 -6.66
N HIS A 262 5.49 -0.91 -7.58
CA HIS A 262 5.81 0.49 -7.28
C HIS A 262 4.71 1.17 -6.44
N GLU A 263 3.44 0.95 -6.78
CA GLU A 263 2.32 1.49 -5.99
C GLU A 263 2.21 0.82 -4.62
N VAL A 264 2.40 -0.49 -4.53
CA VAL A 264 2.46 -1.17 -3.23
C VAL A 264 3.64 -0.63 -2.40
N GLY A 265 4.79 -0.37 -3.03
CA GLY A 265 5.95 0.24 -2.38
C GLY A 265 5.67 1.60 -1.73
N HIS A 266 4.77 2.42 -2.29
CA HIS A 266 4.37 3.69 -1.68
C HIS A 266 3.66 3.51 -0.33
N THR A 267 3.04 2.36 -0.07
CA THR A 267 2.41 2.06 1.25
C THR A 267 3.42 1.66 2.32
N HIS A 268 4.59 1.16 1.90
CA HIS A 268 5.69 0.80 2.80
C HIS A 268 6.67 1.97 3.06
N GLN A 269 6.64 3.03 2.25
CA GLN A 269 7.49 4.21 2.46
C GLN A 269 7.23 4.86 3.81
N GLN A 270 8.31 5.27 4.49
CA GLN A 270 8.22 5.84 5.82
C GLN A 270 8.35 7.37 5.84
N ALA A 271 7.54 8.02 6.65
CA ALA A 271 7.47 9.46 6.80
C ALA A 271 8.79 10.08 7.28
N SER A 272 9.55 9.37 8.12
CA SER A 272 10.78 9.89 8.71
C SER A 272 11.93 10.05 7.72
N TRP A 273 11.92 9.33 6.59
CA TRP A 273 13.01 9.40 5.61
C TRP A 273 12.55 9.44 4.16
N THR A 274 11.26 9.70 3.93
CA THR A 274 10.74 10.04 2.61
C THR A 274 10.45 11.55 2.56
N TRP A 275 11.26 12.26 1.80
CA TRP A 275 11.04 13.67 1.44
C TRP A 275 10.66 13.77 -0.05
N ASP A 276 10.20 14.94 -0.50
CA ASP A 276 9.50 15.08 -1.79
C ASP A 276 10.28 14.53 -2.98
N SER A 277 11.58 14.85 -3.08
CA SER A 277 12.43 14.38 -4.18
C SER A 277 12.82 12.90 -4.09
N LEU A 278 12.59 12.24 -2.96
CA LEU A 278 12.84 10.81 -2.76
C LEU A 278 11.59 9.95 -2.96
N MET A 279 10.39 10.54 -2.95
CA MET A 279 9.11 9.81 -3.06
C MET A 279 9.10 8.79 -4.20
N GLU A 280 9.46 9.21 -5.41
CA GLU A 280 9.48 8.35 -6.60
C GLU A 280 10.75 7.50 -6.73
N ILE A 281 11.70 7.65 -5.81
CA ILE A 281 12.98 6.94 -5.82
C ILE A 281 12.95 5.81 -4.80
N SER A 282 12.64 6.10 -3.53
CA SER A 282 12.69 5.09 -2.46
C SER A 282 11.62 4.02 -2.62
N THR A 283 10.46 4.32 -3.20
CA THR A 283 9.45 3.30 -3.52
C THR A 283 10.01 2.22 -4.45
N ASN A 284 10.87 2.61 -5.41
CA ASN A 284 11.47 1.66 -6.35
C ASN A 284 12.51 0.71 -5.70
N LEU A 285 12.88 0.90 -4.43
CA LEU A 285 13.65 -0.11 -3.68
C LEU A 285 12.84 -1.39 -3.50
N PHE A 286 11.54 -1.25 -3.21
CA PHE A 286 10.61 -2.38 -3.11
C PHE A 286 10.45 -3.07 -4.46
N SER A 287 10.24 -2.30 -5.53
CA SER A 287 10.10 -2.86 -6.88
C SER A 287 11.37 -3.58 -7.34
N LEU A 288 12.56 -3.04 -7.05
CA LEU A 288 13.84 -3.71 -7.31
C LEU A 288 13.99 -5.01 -6.51
N TYR A 289 13.59 -5.00 -5.24
CA TYR A 289 13.64 -6.17 -4.39
C TYR A 289 12.72 -7.28 -4.91
N VAL A 290 11.45 -6.96 -5.19
CA VAL A 290 10.50 -7.90 -5.80
C VAL A 290 11.06 -8.46 -7.11
N GLN A 291 11.57 -7.59 -7.98
CA GLN A 291 12.18 -7.97 -9.26
C GLN A 291 13.34 -8.97 -9.07
N GLU A 292 14.27 -8.70 -8.14
CA GLU A 292 15.40 -9.57 -7.84
C GLU A 292 14.93 -10.93 -7.27
N GLN A 293 14.00 -10.92 -6.33
CA GLN A 293 13.46 -12.14 -5.71
C GLN A 293 12.62 -12.99 -6.68
N MET A 294 12.09 -12.39 -7.74
CA MET A 294 11.45 -13.09 -8.86
C MET A 294 12.46 -13.55 -9.93
N GLY A 295 13.77 -13.38 -9.70
CA GLY A 295 14.82 -13.84 -10.61
C GLY A 295 14.92 -13.06 -11.93
N LYS A 296 14.42 -11.83 -11.95
CA LYS A 296 14.42 -10.97 -13.15
C LYS A 296 15.67 -10.10 -13.20
N THR A 297 16.04 -9.69 -14.42
CA THR A 297 17.15 -8.75 -14.63
C THR A 297 16.88 -7.42 -13.93
N ASN A 298 17.89 -6.88 -13.24
CA ASN A 298 17.80 -5.58 -12.58
C ASN A 298 17.46 -4.47 -13.60
N ARG A 299 16.37 -3.75 -13.36
CA ARG A 299 15.86 -2.69 -14.25
C ARG A 299 16.88 -1.57 -14.50
N LEU A 300 17.81 -1.36 -13.58
CA LEU A 300 18.89 -0.37 -13.71
C LEU A 300 19.96 -0.75 -14.74
N ASP A 301 19.99 -2.02 -15.15
CA ASP A 301 20.91 -2.58 -16.14
C ASP A 301 20.24 -2.80 -17.51
N VAL A 302 18.94 -2.56 -17.61
CA VAL A 302 18.17 -2.72 -18.85
C VAL A 302 18.19 -1.40 -19.65
N PRO A 303 18.60 -1.42 -20.94
CA PRO A 303 18.51 -0.25 -21.80
C PRO A 303 17.08 0.31 -21.91
N GLN A 304 16.96 1.63 -21.81
CA GLN A 304 15.71 2.35 -22.03
C GLN A 304 15.49 2.65 -23.53
N GLU A 305 14.49 3.45 -23.89
CA GLU A 305 14.16 3.78 -25.29
C GLU A 305 15.34 4.38 -26.09
N ASP A 306 16.26 5.06 -25.41
CA ASP A 306 17.48 5.64 -26.01
C ASP A 306 18.64 4.64 -26.14
N GLY A 307 18.42 3.37 -25.79
CA GLY A 307 19.41 2.31 -25.91
C GLY A 307 20.48 2.30 -24.81
N THR A 308 20.32 3.09 -23.75
CA THR A 308 21.25 3.15 -22.61
C THR A 308 20.53 2.87 -21.29
N SER A 309 21.19 2.15 -20.38
CA SER A 309 20.62 1.82 -19.07
C SER A 309 20.77 2.98 -18.07
N PRO A 310 19.95 3.03 -17.01
CA PRO A 310 20.15 4.00 -15.92
C PRO A 310 21.57 3.98 -15.34
N ARG A 311 22.19 2.80 -15.21
CA ARG A 311 23.56 2.68 -14.69
C ARG A 311 24.60 3.27 -15.63
N GLU A 312 24.44 3.10 -16.94
CA GLU A 312 25.34 3.69 -17.95
C GLU A 312 25.26 5.22 -17.98
N LYS A 313 24.10 5.80 -17.64
CA LYS A 313 23.87 7.25 -17.64
C LYS A 313 24.48 7.98 -16.44
N VAL A 314 24.90 7.29 -15.38
CA VAL A 314 25.32 7.92 -14.11
C VAL A 314 26.46 8.93 -14.31
N GLU A 315 27.51 8.58 -15.05
CA GLU A 315 28.66 9.48 -15.24
C GLU A 315 28.31 10.75 -16.01
N GLU A 316 27.42 10.64 -17.00
CA GLU A 316 26.92 11.81 -17.73
C GLU A 316 26.01 12.65 -16.84
N TYR A 317 25.11 12.00 -16.11
CA TYR A 317 24.20 12.64 -15.17
C TYR A 317 24.95 13.51 -14.15
N LEU A 318 25.92 12.92 -13.45
CA LEU A 318 26.70 13.62 -12.41
C LEU A 318 27.52 14.81 -12.97
N ARG A 319 27.95 14.76 -14.23
CA ARG A 319 28.70 15.85 -14.88
C ARG A 319 27.80 17.00 -15.34
N ASN A 320 26.65 16.68 -15.91
CA ASN A 320 25.81 17.66 -16.60
C ASN A 320 24.69 18.21 -15.72
N ARG A 321 24.25 17.43 -14.72
CA ARG A 321 23.10 17.75 -13.87
C ARG A 321 23.42 17.36 -12.42
N PRO A 322 23.71 18.32 -11.54
CA PRO A 322 23.89 18.01 -10.13
C PRO A 322 22.62 17.31 -9.59
N PRO A 323 22.71 16.08 -9.06
CA PRO A 323 21.56 15.41 -8.47
C PRO A 323 21.08 16.24 -7.28
N ASN A 324 19.87 16.79 -7.37
CA ASN A 324 19.25 17.39 -6.21
C ASN A 324 18.38 16.36 -5.50
N TYR A 325 18.97 15.67 -4.53
CA TYR A 325 18.27 14.79 -3.61
C TYR A 325 17.50 15.57 -2.52
N VAL A 326 17.36 16.89 -2.58
CA VAL A 326 16.72 17.69 -1.52
C VAL A 326 15.56 18.54 -2.04
N SER A 327 15.67 19.11 -3.23
CA SER A 327 14.57 19.81 -3.91
C SER A 327 13.95 18.95 -5.01
N GLU A 328 12.68 19.20 -5.31
CA GLU A 328 11.99 18.60 -6.46
C GLU A 328 12.78 18.80 -7.75
N ILE A 329 12.81 17.76 -8.59
CA ILE A 329 13.01 17.93 -10.03
C ILE A 329 11.62 18.19 -10.61
N GLY A 330 11.52 19.10 -11.58
CA GLY A 330 10.29 19.23 -12.37
C GLY A 330 9.83 17.90 -12.97
N LYS A 331 8.52 17.77 -13.22
CA LYS A 331 7.83 16.55 -13.69
C LYS A 331 8.40 15.92 -14.97
N ASP A 332 9.25 16.62 -15.70
CA ASP A 332 9.76 16.24 -17.02
C ASP A 332 10.86 15.18 -17.02
N ASN A 333 11.19 14.55 -15.87
CA ASN A 333 12.40 13.71 -15.80
C ASN A 333 12.28 12.41 -14.99
N TYR A 334 11.20 11.64 -15.19
CA TYR A 334 11.03 10.31 -14.59
C TYR A 334 12.24 9.37 -14.78
N ASN A 335 12.97 9.48 -15.90
CA ASN A 335 14.19 8.72 -16.14
C ASN A 335 15.33 9.05 -15.16
N ASP A 336 15.39 10.27 -14.61
CA ASP A 336 16.36 10.63 -13.57
C ASP A 336 16.12 9.85 -12.28
N ASN A 337 14.87 9.48 -11.96
CA ASN A 337 14.57 8.74 -10.74
C ASN A 337 15.30 7.39 -10.74
N PHE A 338 15.32 6.69 -11.88
CA PHE A 338 16.08 5.45 -12.03
C PHE A 338 17.59 5.68 -11.96
N ILE A 339 18.12 6.77 -12.52
CA ILE A 339 19.56 7.08 -12.41
C ILE A 339 19.93 7.35 -10.95
N ARG A 340 19.10 8.09 -10.21
CA ARG A 340 19.30 8.35 -8.78
C ARG A 340 19.15 7.10 -7.92
N LEU A 341 18.26 6.19 -8.30
CA LEU A 341 18.10 4.90 -7.65
C LEU A 341 19.40 4.07 -7.71
N VAL A 342 20.28 4.29 -8.70
CA VAL A 342 21.59 3.63 -8.78
C VAL A 342 22.45 3.90 -7.54
N MET A 343 22.33 5.06 -6.88
CA MET A 343 23.04 5.32 -5.62
C MET A 343 22.63 4.31 -4.54
N PHE A 344 21.33 4.05 -4.39
CA PHE A 344 20.84 3.07 -3.43
C PHE A 344 21.19 1.64 -3.84
N ASP A 345 21.17 1.33 -5.14
CA ASP A 345 21.61 0.03 -5.63
C ASP A 345 23.11 -0.21 -5.39
N GLN A 346 23.96 0.81 -5.45
CA GLN A 346 25.37 0.72 -5.04
C GLN A 346 25.51 0.43 -3.55
N LEU A 347 24.69 1.04 -2.69
CA LEU A 347 24.63 0.72 -1.26
C LEU A 347 24.19 -0.73 -1.04
N ARG A 348 23.17 -1.20 -1.76
CA ARG A 348 22.73 -2.61 -1.76
C ARG A 348 23.85 -3.55 -2.19
N LEU A 349 24.57 -3.26 -3.27
CA LEU A 349 25.69 -4.08 -3.73
C LEU A 349 26.82 -4.15 -2.69
N ALA A 350 27.04 -3.07 -1.94
CA ALA A 350 28.12 -2.98 -0.95
C ALA A 350 27.80 -3.60 0.43
N TYR A 351 26.53 -3.62 0.83
CA TYR A 351 26.07 -3.99 2.18
C TYR A 351 24.93 -5.02 2.21
N GLY A 352 24.35 -5.37 1.06
CA GLY A 352 23.16 -6.19 0.94
C GLY A 352 21.86 -5.42 1.22
N TRP A 353 20.73 -6.07 0.93
CA TRP A 353 19.40 -5.56 1.29
C TRP A 353 19.22 -5.34 2.80
N GLU A 354 19.96 -6.09 3.62
CA GLU A 354 20.00 -5.94 5.08
C GLU A 354 20.25 -4.51 5.55
N LEU A 355 21.04 -3.72 4.80
CA LEU A 355 21.22 -2.29 5.12
C LEU A 355 19.89 -1.53 5.05
N ILE A 356 19.11 -1.76 3.99
CA ILE A 356 17.82 -1.11 3.77
C ILE A 356 16.81 -1.57 4.83
N THR A 357 16.73 -2.89 5.08
CA THR A 357 15.88 -3.46 6.13
C THR A 357 16.18 -2.87 7.51
N ARG A 358 17.45 -2.71 7.86
CA ARG A 358 17.87 -2.08 9.14
C ARG A 358 17.49 -0.60 9.22
N ILE A 359 17.48 0.12 8.09
CA ILE A 359 17.00 1.52 8.04
C ILE A 359 15.50 1.59 8.33
N PHE A 360 14.69 0.73 7.70
CA PHE A 360 13.24 0.67 7.96
C PHE A 360 12.93 0.38 9.44
N LYS A 361 13.61 -0.62 10.01
CA LYS A 361 13.50 -0.94 11.43
C LYS A 361 13.95 0.20 12.33
N HIS A 362 15.02 0.91 11.96
CA HIS A 362 15.51 2.05 12.73
C HIS A 362 14.45 3.15 12.86
N TYR A 363 13.81 3.53 11.75
CA TYR A 363 12.81 4.59 11.73
C TYR A 363 11.45 4.18 12.33
N ARG A 364 11.07 2.91 12.32
CA ARG A 364 9.94 2.43 13.15
C ARG A 364 10.20 2.60 14.64
N MET A 365 11.44 2.35 15.08
CA MET A 365 11.82 2.46 16.49
C MET A 365 12.14 3.89 16.94
N HIS A 366 12.59 4.73 16.01
CA HIS A 366 13.02 6.11 16.26
C HIS A 366 12.41 7.04 15.21
N PRO A 367 11.07 7.15 15.15
CA PRO A 367 10.43 8.02 14.18
C PRO A 367 10.83 9.47 14.44
N LEU A 368 10.98 10.25 13.38
CA LEU A 368 11.04 11.71 13.49
C LEU A 368 9.66 12.25 13.83
N LEU A 369 9.60 13.52 14.23
CA LEU A 369 8.33 14.21 14.41
C LEU A 369 7.58 14.30 13.08
N ASP A 370 6.25 14.23 13.12
CA ASP A 370 5.41 14.25 11.91
C ASP A 370 5.60 15.53 11.09
N ASP A 371 6.00 16.64 11.74
CA ASP A 371 6.26 17.96 11.15
C ASP A 371 7.75 18.25 10.87
N ALA A 372 8.62 17.23 10.92
CA ALA A 372 10.04 17.37 10.63
C ALA A 372 10.27 17.93 9.21
N LEU A 373 11.16 18.92 9.10
CA LEU A 373 11.50 19.57 7.84
C LEU A 373 12.21 18.61 6.90
N GLN A 374 12.06 18.78 5.59
CA GLN A 374 12.74 17.93 4.59
C GLN A 374 14.26 17.91 4.79
N SER A 375 14.87 19.04 5.16
CA SER A 375 16.30 19.11 5.48
C SER A 375 16.69 18.31 6.72
N GLU A 376 15.82 18.24 7.73
CA GLU A 376 16.06 17.44 8.94
C GLU A 376 15.99 15.95 8.62
N LYS A 377 15.05 15.53 7.75
CA LYS A 377 14.97 14.15 7.25
C LYS A 377 16.23 13.75 6.49
N VAL A 378 16.72 14.61 5.61
CA VAL A 378 17.95 14.40 4.84
C VAL A 378 19.17 14.24 5.76
N ASP A 379 19.36 15.18 6.68
CA ASP A 379 20.47 15.14 7.64
C ASP A 379 20.43 13.87 8.47
N ASN A 380 19.25 13.55 9.01
CA ASN A 380 19.05 12.37 9.82
C ASN A 380 19.29 11.08 9.01
N PHE A 381 18.82 11.01 7.75
CA PHE A 381 19.05 9.87 6.88
C PHE A 381 20.54 9.60 6.66
N ILE A 382 21.34 10.64 6.40
CA ILE A 382 22.79 10.50 6.22
C ILE A 382 23.47 10.03 7.51
N GLU A 383 23.08 10.60 8.67
CA GLU A 383 23.56 10.16 9.98
C GLU A 383 23.23 8.68 10.26
N VAL A 384 21.98 8.27 9.99
CA VAL A 384 21.48 6.90 10.20
C VAL A 384 22.17 5.92 9.25
N LEU A 385 22.30 6.28 7.97
CA LEU A 385 22.98 5.48 6.96
C LEU A 385 24.45 5.20 7.36
N CYS A 386 25.19 6.23 7.81
CA CYS A 386 26.56 6.05 8.30
C CYS A 386 26.61 5.15 9.54
N ARG A 387 25.72 5.40 10.51
CA ARG A 387 25.64 4.64 11.77
C ARG A 387 25.34 3.17 11.53
N ILE A 388 24.33 2.86 10.72
CA ILE A 388 23.86 1.49 10.46
C ILE A 388 24.86 0.72 9.60
N SER A 389 25.43 1.36 8.58
CA SER A 389 26.49 0.74 7.76
C SER A 389 27.81 0.59 8.51
N CYS A 390 27.96 1.25 9.67
CA CYS A 390 29.18 1.33 10.45
C CYS A 390 30.37 1.93 9.67
N ASN A 391 30.10 2.75 8.67
CA ASN A 391 31.09 3.41 7.84
C ASN A 391 30.72 4.89 7.65
N ASP A 392 31.72 5.74 7.56
CA ASP A 392 31.55 7.10 7.09
C ASP A 392 31.36 7.07 5.56
N LEU A 393 30.11 7.23 5.14
CA LEU A 393 29.69 7.20 3.73
C LEU A 393 29.65 8.59 3.09
N ARG A 394 30.02 9.66 3.81
CA ARG A 394 29.98 11.02 3.27
C ARG A 394 30.81 11.20 1.99
N PRO A 395 32.01 10.58 1.83
CA PRO A 395 32.75 10.69 0.57
C PRO A 395 32.00 10.08 -0.63
N PHE A 396 31.35 8.92 -0.44
CA PHE A 396 30.51 8.30 -1.45
C PHE A 396 29.30 9.18 -1.80
N LEU A 397 28.56 9.64 -0.79
CA LEU A 397 27.37 10.48 -0.97
C LEU A 397 27.72 11.82 -1.64
N SER A 398 28.90 12.37 -1.35
CA SER A 398 29.40 13.59 -1.98
C SER A 398 29.60 13.46 -3.49
N ARG A 399 29.93 12.28 -4.02
CA ARG A 399 30.01 12.04 -5.48
C ARG A 399 28.64 12.10 -6.12
N TRP A 400 27.61 11.69 -5.38
CA TRP A 400 26.21 11.83 -5.72
C TRP A 400 25.64 13.21 -5.39
N GLN A 401 26.50 14.15 -4.94
CA GLN A 401 26.13 15.50 -4.51
C GLN A 401 25.07 15.52 -3.41
N PHE A 402 25.03 14.45 -2.61
CA PHE A 402 24.13 14.31 -1.49
C PHE A 402 24.89 14.62 -0.20
N HIS A 403 24.60 15.79 0.36
CA HIS A 403 25.36 16.36 1.47
C HIS A 403 24.47 16.59 2.69
N ALA A 404 25.01 16.31 3.87
CA ALA A 404 24.42 16.71 5.13
C ALA A 404 24.86 18.12 5.53
N SER A 405 24.10 18.75 6.43
CA SER A 405 24.45 20.02 7.07
C SER A 405 25.75 19.94 7.86
N TYR A 406 26.29 21.09 8.25
CA TYR A 406 27.48 21.16 9.10
C TYR A 406 27.25 20.46 10.45
N GLU A 407 26.09 20.68 11.05
CA GLU A 407 25.69 20.11 12.33
C GLU A 407 25.59 18.58 12.26
N ALA A 408 24.99 18.04 11.20
CA ALA A 408 24.93 16.59 10.97
C ALA A 408 26.32 15.98 10.75
N ASN A 409 27.18 16.67 9.98
CA ASN A 409 28.57 16.24 9.79
C ASN A 409 29.35 16.16 11.11
N GLN A 410 29.18 17.14 12.00
CA GLN A 410 29.82 17.09 13.32
C GLN A 410 29.36 15.89 14.14
N LYS A 411 28.07 15.53 14.09
CA LYS A 411 27.58 14.31 14.78
C LYS A 411 28.21 13.06 14.20
N ILE A 412 28.34 12.95 12.88
CA ILE A 412 29.01 11.81 12.22
C ILE A 412 30.48 11.73 12.66
N ASP A 413 31.19 12.86 12.76
CA ASP A 413 32.58 12.89 13.24
C ASP A 413 32.72 12.30 14.65
N THR A 414 31.75 12.54 15.55
CA THR A 414 31.76 11.97 16.90
C THR A 414 31.65 10.44 16.92
N MET A 415 31.12 9.83 15.85
CA MET A 415 30.96 8.37 15.74
C MET A 415 32.30 7.67 15.42
N ARG A 416 33.31 8.40 14.93
CA ARG A 416 34.65 7.88 14.60
C ARG A 416 34.61 6.63 13.68
N LEU A 417 33.73 6.65 12.69
CA LEU A 417 33.55 5.55 11.76
C LEU A 417 34.72 5.45 10.76
N PRO A 418 35.11 4.24 10.33
CA PRO A 418 36.05 4.10 9.23
C PRO A 418 35.44 4.65 7.94
N VAL A 419 36.25 5.32 7.13
CA VAL A 419 35.82 5.80 5.81
C VAL A 419 35.78 4.62 4.85
N ARG A 420 34.65 4.45 4.15
CA ARG A 420 34.53 3.52 3.03
C ARG A 420 34.09 4.29 1.81
N ASP A 421 34.96 4.28 0.82
CA ASP A 421 34.70 4.86 -0.48
C ASP A 421 34.18 3.75 -1.40
N LEU A 422 32.93 3.88 -1.87
CA LEU A 422 32.25 2.88 -2.70
C LEU A 422 32.42 3.14 -4.19
#